data_AF-A0A2E9S5S6-F1
#
_entry.id   AF-A0A2E9S5S6-F1
#
_cell.length_a   1.000
_cell.length_b   1.000
_cell.length_c   1.000
_cell.angle_alpha   90.00
_cell.angle_beta   90.00
_cell.angle_gamma   90.00
#
_symmetry.space_group_name_H-M   'P 1'
#
loop_
_entity.id
_entity.type
_entity.pdbx_description
1 polymer ?
#
loop_
_entity_poly.entity_id
_entity_poly.type
_entity_poly.pdbx_seq_one_letter_code
_entity_poly.pdbx_strand_id
1 'polypeptide(L)'
;MHIPEVLSVETQVLRVAVSTPVAVGCLLAWVLFRYVRLRRLRRLQAERNERERKVLAVLLDPLRLVSLTLGEAVDLLGDRYQFWMLDYGRCEARWQIGRIEVCAGFDYQGGPITDMQVNMLPR
;
A
#
# COMPACT_ATOMS: atom_id res chain seq x y z
N MET A 1 -13.73 -14.70 -72.81
CA MET A 1 -14.41 -14.46 -71.53
C MET A 1 -13.34 -14.28 -70.47
N HIS A 2 -13.00 -13.04 -70.14
CA HIS A 2 -12.04 -12.69 -69.09
C HIS A 2 -12.71 -11.69 -68.14
N ILE A 3 -12.18 -11.61 -66.92
CA ILE A 3 -12.69 -10.96 -65.69
C ILE A 3 -13.36 -12.03 -64.80
N PRO A 4 -12.81 -12.32 -63.60
CA PRO A 4 -12.57 -11.31 -62.57
C PRO A 4 -11.29 -11.48 -61.72
N GLU A 5 -10.32 -10.56 -61.88
CA GLU A 5 -9.25 -10.34 -60.87
C GLU A 5 -9.47 -9.06 -60.04
N VAL A 6 -10.37 -8.17 -60.47
CA VAL A 6 -10.51 -6.83 -59.89
C VAL A 6 -11.27 -6.82 -58.55
N LEU A 7 -12.16 -7.79 -58.29
CA LEU A 7 -12.93 -7.86 -57.03
C LEU A 7 -12.10 -8.27 -55.79
N SER A 8 -10.94 -8.89 -56.00
CA SER A 8 -10.06 -9.40 -54.93
C SER A 8 -9.33 -8.26 -54.20
N VAL A 9 -8.94 -7.21 -54.93
CA VAL A 9 -8.09 -6.15 -54.39
C VAL A 9 -8.89 -5.15 -53.54
N GLU A 10 -10.10 -4.77 -53.97
CA GLU A 10 -10.95 -3.85 -53.19
C GLU A 10 -11.36 -4.44 -51.83
N THR A 11 -11.61 -5.75 -51.76
CA THR A 11 -11.95 -6.41 -50.51
C THR A 11 -10.77 -6.53 -49.54
N GLN A 12 -9.53 -6.58 -50.03
CA GLN A 12 -8.33 -6.56 -49.19
C GLN A 12 -8.01 -5.16 -48.65
N VAL A 13 -8.13 -4.11 -49.47
CA VAL A 13 -7.87 -2.73 -49.04
C VAL A 13 -8.88 -2.29 -47.97
N LEU A 14 -10.16 -2.68 -48.11
CA LEU A 14 -11.19 -2.36 -47.12
C LEU A 14 -10.94 -3.05 -45.76
N ARG A 15 -10.44 -4.30 -45.76
CA ARG A 15 -10.11 -5.02 -44.52
C ARG A 15 -8.92 -4.42 -43.78
N VAL A 16 -7.90 -3.95 -44.51
CA VAL A 16 -6.73 -3.29 -43.92
C VAL A 16 -7.10 -1.93 -43.33
N ALA A 17 -7.92 -1.13 -44.04
CA ALA A 17 -8.36 0.19 -43.59
C ALA A 17 -9.30 0.16 -42.36
N VAL A 18 -10.03 -0.93 -42.14
CA VAL A 18 -10.89 -1.10 -40.96
C VAL A 18 -10.10 -1.63 -39.75
N SER A 19 -9.01 -2.37 -39.97
CA SER A 19 -8.21 -2.97 -38.90
C SER A 19 -7.33 -1.97 -38.12
N THR A 20 -6.80 -0.95 -38.79
CA THR A 20 -5.91 0.07 -38.21
C THR A 20 -6.61 1.04 -37.23
N PRO A 21 -7.78 1.65 -37.52
CA PRO A 21 -8.44 2.53 -36.56
C PRO A 21 -8.95 1.77 -35.33
N VAL A 22 -9.36 0.51 -35.49
CA VAL A 22 -9.74 -0.35 -34.36
C VAL A 22 -8.52 -0.69 -33.50
N ALA A 23 -7.39 -1.04 -34.10
CA ALA A 23 -6.15 -1.29 -33.36
C ALA A 23 -5.65 -0.03 -32.62
N VAL A 24 -5.74 1.15 -33.23
CA VAL A 24 -5.40 2.44 -32.59
C VAL A 24 -6.37 2.75 -31.45
N GLY A 25 -7.67 2.52 -31.64
CA GLY A 25 -8.67 2.68 -30.59
C GLY A 25 -8.42 1.76 -29.39
N CYS A 26 -8.08 0.48 -29.65
CA CYS A 26 -7.70 -0.47 -28.61
C CYS A 26 -6.42 -0.07 -27.87
N LEU A 27 -5.41 0.45 -28.58
CA LEU A 27 -4.17 0.97 -27.98
C LEU A 27 -4.45 2.18 -27.06
N LEU A 28 -5.25 3.14 -27.52
CA LEU A 28 -5.63 4.31 -26.72
C LEU A 28 -6.42 3.90 -25.47
N ALA A 29 -7.39 2.99 -25.62
CA ALA A 29 -8.15 2.45 -24.50
C ALA A 29 -7.24 1.71 -23.49
N TRP A 30 -6.27 0.94 -23.98
CA TRP A 30 -5.29 0.24 -23.13
C TRP A 30 -4.39 1.21 -22.37
N VAL A 31 -3.90 2.27 -23.04
CA VAL A 31 -3.09 3.32 -22.40
C VAL A 31 -3.90 4.07 -21.33
N LEU A 32 -5.14 4.44 -21.62
CA LEU A 32 -6.05 5.07 -20.65
C LEU A 32 -6.32 4.17 -19.45
N PHE A 33 -6.60 2.89 -19.68
CA PHE A 33 -6.82 1.92 -18.61
C PHE A 33 -5.57 1.78 -17.73
N ARG A 34 -4.39 1.67 -18.35
CA ARG A 34 -3.11 1.58 -17.62
C ARG A 34 -2.84 2.85 -16.82
N TYR A 35 -3.12 4.03 -17.40
CA TYR A 35 -2.95 5.32 -16.73
C TYR A 35 -3.87 5.46 -15.51
N VAL A 36 -5.16 5.10 -15.64
CA VAL A 36 -6.11 5.13 -14.52
C VAL A 36 -5.70 4.14 -13.43
N ARG A 37 -5.27 2.93 -13.80
CA ARG A 37 -4.78 1.91 -12.86
C ARG A 37 -3.55 2.41 -12.08
N LEU A 38 -2.56 2.97 -12.77
CA LEU A 38 -1.38 3.56 -12.15
C LEU A 38 -1.74 4.73 -11.22
N ARG A 39 -2.69 5.59 -11.62
CA ARG A 39 -3.14 6.72 -10.81
C ARG A 39 -3.85 6.27 -9.53
N ARG A 40 -4.66 5.21 -9.59
CA ARG A 40 -5.28 4.60 -8.38
C ARG A 40 -4.22 4.01 -7.44
N LEU A 41 -3.25 3.29 -7.97
CA LEU A 41 -2.16 2.73 -7.18
C LEU A 41 -1.32 3.81 -6.48
N ARG A 42 -1.00 4.91 -7.18
CA ARG A 42 -0.29 6.04 -6.57
C ARG A 42 -1.09 6.72 -5.46
N ARG A 43 -2.41 6.85 -5.59
CA ARG A 43 -3.26 7.41 -4.52
C ARG A 43 -3.26 6.53 -3.28
N LEU A 44 -3.42 5.22 -3.46
CA LEU A 44 -3.35 4.25 -2.36
C LEU A 44 -1.98 4.25 -1.68
N GLN A 45 -0.90 4.40 -2.45
CA GLN A 45 0.45 4.56 -1.89
C GLN A 45 0.63 5.89 -1.16
N ALA A 46 0.08 6.99 -1.67
CA ALA A 46 0.15 8.29 -1.01
C ALA A 46 -0.57 8.28 0.33
N GLU A 47 -1.77 7.70 0.40
CA GLU A 47 -2.53 7.53 1.65
C GLU A 47 -1.79 6.63 2.65
N ARG A 48 -1.17 5.55 2.20
CA ARG A 48 -0.32 4.70 3.06
C ARG A 48 0.90 5.45 3.58
N ASN A 49 1.60 6.15 2.70
CA ASN A 49 2.78 6.93 3.07
C ASN A 49 2.44 8.08 4.03
N GLU A 50 1.25 8.68 3.92
CA GLU A 50 0.80 9.73 4.83
C GLU A 50 0.45 9.16 6.21
N ARG A 51 -0.19 7.99 6.27
CA ARG A 51 -0.40 7.26 7.54
C ARG A 51 0.93 6.87 8.18
N GLU A 52 1.84 6.30 7.42
CA GLU A 52 3.19 5.96 7.89
C GLU A 52 3.94 7.20 8.43
N ARG A 53 3.84 8.36 7.76
CA ARG A 53 4.45 9.61 8.22
C ARG A 53 3.82 10.15 9.50
N LYS A 54 2.49 10.08 9.64
CA LYS A 54 1.79 10.53 10.86
C LYS A 54 2.14 9.64 12.04
N VAL A 55 2.17 8.33 11.83
CA VAL A 55 2.62 7.36 12.84
C VAL A 55 4.08 7.62 13.22
N LEU A 56 4.98 7.75 12.24
CA LEU A 56 6.40 8.10 12.50
C LEU A 56 6.54 9.42 13.26
N ALA A 57 5.79 10.46 12.91
CA ALA A 57 5.87 11.75 13.59
C ALA A 57 5.45 11.65 15.06
N VAL A 58 4.46 10.83 15.39
CA VAL A 58 4.04 10.58 16.77
C VAL A 58 5.04 9.67 17.50
N LEU A 59 5.60 8.69 16.81
CA LEU A 59 6.64 7.78 17.31
C LEU A 59 8.02 8.45 17.47
N LEU A 60 8.25 9.61 16.85
CA LEU A 60 9.49 10.38 16.95
C LEU A 60 9.48 11.38 18.11
N ASP A 61 8.39 11.46 18.88
CA ASP A 61 8.33 12.25 20.11
C ASP A 61 8.53 11.32 21.34
N PRO A 62 9.80 11.06 21.73
CA PRO A 62 10.14 10.09 22.78
C PRO A 62 9.51 10.41 24.13
N LEU A 63 9.20 11.69 24.41
CA LEU A 63 8.60 12.14 25.66
C LEU A 63 7.10 11.80 25.76
N ARG A 64 6.39 11.69 24.64
CA ARG A 64 4.99 11.25 24.62
C ARG A 64 4.82 9.74 24.71
N LEU A 65 5.84 8.98 24.31
CA LEU A 65 5.75 7.54 24.15
C LEU A 65 5.87 6.77 25.46
N VAL A 66 6.68 7.25 26.39
CA VAL A 66 6.95 6.62 27.71
C VAL A 66 5.80 6.85 28.71
N SER A 67 4.76 7.58 28.34
CA SER A 67 3.57 7.79 29.18
C SER A 67 2.27 7.23 28.58
N LEU A 68 2.33 6.65 27.38
CA LEU A 68 1.14 6.08 26.73
C LEU A 68 0.76 4.77 27.42
N THR A 69 -0.53 4.59 27.62
CA THR A 69 -1.11 3.29 27.98
C THR A 69 -1.19 2.39 26.75
N LEU A 70 -1.31 1.08 26.97
CA LEU A 70 -1.53 0.12 25.88
C LEU A 70 -2.78 0.47 25.05
N GLY A 71 -3.86 0.96 25.69
CA GLY A 71 -5.09 1.36 25.00
C GLY A 71 -4.86 2.51 24.03
N GLU A 72 -4.15 3.56 24.46
CA GLU A 72 -3.82 4.69 23.59
C GLU A 72 -2.86 4.28 22.47
N ALA A 73 -1.93 3.36 22.74
CA ALA A 73 -1.07 2.78 21.71
C ALA A 73 -1.89 1.99 20.67
N VAL A 74 -2.91 1.25 21.08
CA VAL A 74 -3.84 0.55 20.18
C VAL A 74 -4.65 1.55 19.34
N ASP A 75 -5.12 2.65 19.92
CA ASP A 75 -5.85 3.68 19.17
C ASP A 75 -4.96 4.38 18.12
N LEU A 76 -3.67 4.56 18.42
CA LEU A 76 -2.70 5.21 17.54
C LEU A 76 -2.14 4.29 16.45
N LEU A 77 -1.76 3.07 16.82
CA LEU A 77 -1.02 2.12 15.98
C LEU A 77 -1.93 1.07 15.33
N GLY A 78 -3.13 0.87 15.89
CA GLY A 78 -4.11 -0.09 15.44
C GLY A 78 -4.27 -1.29 16.37
N ASP A 79 -5.38 -1.99 16.19
CA ASP A 79 -5.79 -3.19 16.93
C ASP A 79 -4.95 -4.44 16.58
N ARG A 80 -4.21 -4.41 15.47
CA ARG A 80 -3.36 -5.51 15.04
C ARG A 80 -1.97 -5.41 15.65
N TYR A 81 -1.78 -6.07 16.78
CA TYR A 81 -0.47 -6.27 17.41
C TYR A 81 -0.25 -7.72 17.82
N GLN A 82 1.02 -8.11 17.92
CA GLN A 82 1.44 -9.36 18.55
C GLN A 82 1.76 -9.08 20.01
N PHE A 83 1.36 -9.98 20.90
CA PHE A 83 1.55 -9.84 22.34
C PHE A 83 2.38 -11.01 22.86
N TRP A 84 3.37 -10.70 23.69
CA TRP A 84 4.13 -11.69 24.45
C TRP A 84 4.23 -11.30 25.91
N MET A 85 4.14 -12.30 26.78
CA MET A 85 4.60 -12.18 28.15
C MET A 85 6.09 -12.49 28.19
N LEU A 86 6.85 -11.55 28.75
CA LEU A 86 8.26 -11.70 29.07
C LEU A 86 8.40 -12.15 30.54
N ASP A 87 9.60 -12.58 30.90
CA ASP A 87 9.90 -12.94 32.28
C ASP A 87 9.74 -11.74 33.23
N TYR A 88 9.52 -12.04 34.52
CA TYR A 88 9.40 -11.05 35.60
C TYR A 88 8.18 -10.11 35.51
N GLY A 89 7.08 -10.56 34.91
CA GLY A 89 5.83 -9.79 34.89
C GLY A 89 5.84 -8.62 33.91
N ARG A 90 6.77 -8.64 32.94
CA ARG A 90 6.77 -7.72 31.82
C ARG A 90 6.01 -8.31 30.64
N CYS A 91 5.41 -7.44 29.86
CA CYS A 91 4.71 -7.73 28.64
C CYS A 91 5.31 -6.91 27.51
N GLU A 92 5.25 -7.45 26.30
CA GLU A 92 5.65 -6.77 25.08
C GLU A 92 4.51 -6.83 24.06
N ALA A 93 4.19 -5.67 23.48
CA ALA A 93 3.31 -5.58 22.32
C ALA A 93 4.13 -5.11 21.11
N ARG A 94 3.97 -5.80 19.97
CA ARG A 94 4.60 -5.43 18.71
C ARG A 94 3.58 -5.12 17.62
N TRP A 95 3.71 -3.95 17.02
CA TRP A 95 2.95 -3.53 15.84
C TRP A 95 3.85 -3.51 14.61
N GLN A 96 3.29 -3.93 13.48
CA GLN A 96 3.95 -3.82 12.18
C GLN A 96 3.14 -2.92 11.27
N ILE A 97 3.64 -1.72 11.02
CA ILE A 97 2.99 -0.69 10.21
C ILE A 97 3.85 -0.46 8.97
N GLY A 98 3.55 -1.23 7.92
CA GLY A 98 4.33 -1.19 6.68
C GLY A 98 5.76 -1.65 6.92
N ARG A 99 6.71 -0.71 6.91
CA ARG A 99 8.14 -0.95 7.15
C ARG A 99 8.60 -0.61 8.56
N ILE A 100 7.68 -0.20 9.43
CA ILE A 100 7.99 0.22 10.79
C ILE A 100 7.52 -0.89 11.71
N GLU A 101 8.42 -1.36 12.55
CA GLU A 101 8.11 -2.23 13.68
C GLU A 101 8.18 -1.38 14.95
N VAL A 102 7.14 -1.45 15.76
CA VAL A 102 7.05 -0.76 17.04
C VAL A 102 6.92 -1.81 18.12
N CYS A 103 7.84 -1.80 19.08
CA CYS A 103 7.84 -2.69 20.24
C CYS A 103 7.58 -1.84 21.49
N ALA A 104 6.53 -2.13 22.25
CA ALA A 104 6.26 -1.47 23.51
C ALA A 104 6.29 -2.48 24.66
N GLY A 105 7.15 -2.24 25.64
CA GLY A 105 7.25 -2.99 26.88
C GLY A 105 6.45 -2.33 28.00
N PHE A 106 5.61 -3.09 28.70
CA PHE A 106 4.79 -2.61 29.81
C PHE A 106 4.62 -3.69 30.87
N ASP A 107 4.25 -3.31 32.10
CA ASP A 107 4.03 -4.28 33.17
C ASP A 107 2.69 -5.01 32.99
N TYR A 108 2.61 -6.27 33.42
CA TYR A 108 1.45 -7.17 33.26
C TYR A 108 0.12 -6.60 33.76
N GLN A 109 0.15 -5.59 34.64
CA GLN A 109 -1.04 -4.91 35.13
C GLN A 109 -1.63 -3.89 34.14
N GLY A 110 -1.11 -3.80 32.91
CA GLY A 110 -1.54 -2.79 31.93
C GLY A 110 -1.11 -1.39 32.33
N GLY A 111 0.03 -1.29 33.04
CA GLY A 111 0.66 -0.03 33.40
C GLY A 111 1.13 0.77 32.16
N PRO A 112 1.65 1.99 32.37
CA PRO A 112 2.19 2.78 31.26
C PRO A 112 3.31 2.01 30.55
N ILE A 113 3.50 2.32 29.26
CA ILE A 113 4.61 1.78 28.47
C ILE A 113 5.92 2.24 29.12
N THR A 114 6.71 1.27 29.58
CA THR A 114 7.98 1.47 30.29
C THR A 114 9.17 1.57 29.34
N ASP A 115 9.09 0.91 28.19
CA ASP A 115 10.10 0.95 27.13
C ASP A 115 9.40 0.94 25.77
N MET A 116 9.91 1.71 24.82
CA MET A 116 9.38 1.74 23.47
C MET A 116 10.49 1.84 22.45
N GLN A 117 10.53 0.87 21.54
CA GLN A 117 11.51 0.76 20.49
C GLN A 117 10.82 0.84 19.14
N VAL A 118 11.40 1.62 18.23
CA VAL A 118 10.88 1.81 16.88
C VAL A 118 11.98 1.41 15.90
N ASN A 119 11.76 0.30 15.19
CA ASN A 119 12.70 -0.26 14.24
C ASN A 119 12.20 -0.04 12.81
N MET A 120 13.10 0.35 11.90
CA MET A 120 12.81 0.35 10.47
C MET A 120 13.27 -0.97 9.85
N LEU A 121 12.35 -1.73 9.28
CA LEU A 121 12.64 -3.00 8.64
C LEU A 121 13.36 -2.78 7.28
N PRO A 122 14.40 -3.59 6.98
CA PRO A 122 15.09 -3.56 5.70
C PRO A 122 14.16 -3.94 4.54
N ARG A 123 14.53 -3.53 3.31
CA ARG A 123 13.76 -3.79 2.08
C ARG A 123 13.94 -5.22 1.59
#